data_AF-A0A0E0CV58-F1
#
_entry.id   AF-A0A0E0CV58-F1
#
_cell.length_a   1.000
_cell.length_b   1.000
_cell.length_c   1.000
_cell.angle_alpha   90.00
_cell.angle_beta   90.00
_cell.angle_gamma   90.00
#
_symmetry.space_group_name_H-M   'P 1'
#
loop_
_entity.id
_entity.type
_entity.pdbx_description
1 polymer ?
#
loop_
_entity_poly.entity_id
_entity_poly.type
_entity_poly.pdbx_seq_one_letter_code
_entity_poly.pdbx_strand_id
1 'polypeptide(L)'
;MDGVDRERRRSRGPRTTGLQQQQLVALVVAAQRTVGPGHFVEVGARHLRGEIIMDGRGGTAPEHVVAERRGTLAVSHRPDCCLLGAQKTNGTRSLAYPDEGGYSLQYDSRPLPCLLLSCLLLLLLLHLLSSPSSSSSSPPPPPPSPPHHVPLPVDASSAGPAPPSLAFLLTGSAGDADRLLRLLLATYHPRNLYLLLLDGAASAGDRARLARQARAGPGRANVHVVGDPGFANPRGASTLAATLHGASLLLRVGQDWDWFVHLDAGDYPLVTPDDLLHVLSYIPKDLNFIQHTSYIGWRESRQIRPIVVDPGLYLSSRTDIFYATQKRELPNAYKLFTGSSSVILSRKFIEYCIIGTDNLPRTMLMYYTNMPLPHRKYFQTVLCNSPEFNRTVVNHDLHYSKWDSSSKKEPLLLTLDDVENMTQSGVAFGTRFSMDDPVLNHIDEEILHRQPEEPAPGGWCIGVGDVSPCSVSGNPDVLRPGPAAMKLAKLLAQRLTYRNFYSQQFN
;
A
#
# COMPACT_ATOMS: atom_id res chain seq x y z
N MET A 1 -4.91 -75.22 -6.62
CA MET A 1 -4.50 -74.32 -5.55
C MET A 1 -5.03 -72.94 -5.90
N ASP A 2 -6.36 -72.79 -5.98
CA ASP A 2 -7.27 -72.61 -4.82
C ASP A 2 -6.87 -71.35 -4.04
N GLY A 3 -7.65 -70.29 -3.86
CA GLY A 3 -9.04 -70.01 -4.20
C GLY A 3 -9.49 -68.79 -3.38
N VAL A 4 -10.55 -68.15 -3.87
CA VAL A 4 -11.62 -67.48 -3.10
C VAL A 4 -11.49 -65.97 -2.76
N ASP A 5 -12.44 -65.25 -3.36
CA ASP A 5 -12.99 -63.92 -3.15
C ASP A 5 -13.25 -63.47 -1.69
N ARG A 6 -13.23 -62.15 -1.47
CA ARG A 6 -14.38 -61.48 -0.84
C ARG A 6 -14.53 -60.00 -1.22
N GLU A 7 -15.70 -59.73 -1.77
CA GLU A 7 -16.27 -58.48 -2.25
C GLU A 7 -16.71 -57.54 -1.10
N ARG A 8 -16.61 -56.21 -1.28
CA ARG A 8 -17.52 -55.24 -0.64
C ARG A 8 -17.83 -54.04 -1.54
N ARG A 9 -19.14 -53.83 -1.72
CA ARG A 9 -19.81 -52.90 -2.64
C ARG A 9 -19.90 -51.45 -2.13
N ARG A 10 -19.76 -50.53 -3.10
CA ARG A 10 -20.51 -49.27 -3.39
C ARG A 10 -20.90 -48.30 -2.27
N SER A 11 -20.59 -47.02 -2.50
CA SER A 11 -21.59 -45.93 -2.55
C SER A 11 -21.25 -44.93 -3.67
N ARG A 12 -22.25 -44.63 -4.51
CA ARG A 12 -22.21 -43.63 -5.61
C ARG A 12 -22.87 -42.35 -5.08
N GLY A 13 -22.14 -41.22 -5.12
CA GLY A 13 -22.71 -39.86 -5.04
C GLY A 13 -22.86 -39.25 -6.44
N PRO A 14 -23.71 -38.23 -6.62
CA PRO A 14 -24.21 -37.83 -7.93
C PRO A 14 -23.15 -37.14 -8.80
N ARG A 15 -23.02 -37.63 -10.04
CA ARG A 15 -22.29 -36.98 -11.13
C ARG A 15 -23.10 -35.78 -11.61
N THR A 16 -22.69 -34.57 -11.28
CA THR A 16 -23.07 -33.38 -12.04
C THR A 16 -22.27 -33.37 -13.34
N THR A 17 -23.00 -33.50 -14.44
CA THR A 17 -22.51 -33.62 -15.81
C THR A 17 -21.76 -32.37 -16.28
N GLY A 18 -20.58 -32.57 -16.87
CA GLY A 18 -19.70 -31.53 -17.44
C GLY A 18 -20.25 -30.73 -18.64
N LEU A 19 -21.58 -30.66 -18.82
CA LEU A 19 -22.22 -29.84 -19.85
C LEU A 19 -22.48 -28.39 -19.41
N GLN A 20 -22.58 -28.11 -18.10
CA GLN A 20 -22.85 -26.73 -17.61
C GLN A 20 -21.60 -25.84 -17.57
N GLN A 21 -20.40 -26.41 -17.61
CA GLN A 21 -19.14 -25.64 -17.53
C GLN A 21 -18.65 -25.17 -18.92
N GLN A 22 -19.08 -25.83 -20.00
CA GLN A 22 -18.79 -25.41 -21.37
C GLN A 22 -19.73 -24.30 -21.87
N GLN A 23 -20.96 -24.21 -21.33
CA GLN A 23 -21.89 -23.12 -21.68
C GLN A 23 -21.49 -21.76 -21.08
N LEU A 24 -20.81 -21.74 -19.93
CA LEU A 24 -20.36 -20.49 -19.30
C LEU A 24 -19.17 -19.85 -20.05
N VAL A 25 -18.25 -20.67 -20.59
CA VAL A 25 -17.13 -20.19 -21.41
C VAL A 25 -17.61 -19.70 -22.78
N ALA A 26 -18.66 -20.32 -23.34
CA ALA A 26 -19.27 -19.85 -24.59
C ALA A 26 -20.02 -18.51 -24.42
N LEU A 27 -20.64 -18.24 -23.26
CA LEU A 27 -21.34 -16.98 -23.01
C LEU A 27 -20.39 -15.78 -22.87
N VAL A 28 -19.20 -15.97 -22.28
CA VAL A 28 -18.19 -14.91 -22.15
C VAL A 28 -17.54 -14.57 -23.49
N VAL A 29 -17.50 -15.52 -24.44
CA VAL A 29 -16.97 -15.31 -25.80
C VAL A 29 -18.04 -14.79 -26.77
N ALA A 30 -19.33 -15.08 -26.54
CA ALA A 30 -20.43 -14.61 -27.39
C ALA A 30 -20.85 -13.14 -27.14
N ALA A 31 -20.54 -12.57 -25.97
CA ALA A 31 -20.86 -11.17 -25.66
C ALA A 31 -19.92 -10.15 -26.34
N GLN A 32 -18.88 -10.59 -27.08
CA GLN A 32 -17.94 -9.72 -27.78
C GLN A 32 -18.22 -9.54 -29.29
N ARG A 33 -19.37 -9.99 -29.79
CA ARG A 33 -19.76 -9.79 -31.19
C ARG A 33 -21.17 -9.25 -31.29
N THR A 34 -21.32 -7.94 -31.17
CA THR A 34 -22.31 -7.11 -31.89
C THR A 34 -22.13 -5.65 -31.47
N VAL A 35 -21.35 -4.87 -32.22
CA VAL A 35 -21.47 -3.41 -32.23
C VAL A 35 -21.35 -2.96 -33.68
N GLY A 36 -22.47 -2.53 -34.26
CA GLY A 36 -22.53 -1.81 -35.52
C GLY A 36 -22.12 -0.33 -35.34
N PRO A 37 -21.96 0.43 -36.43
CA PRO A 37 -21.42 1.79 -36.36
C PRO A 37 -22.50 2.78 -35.91
N GLY A 38 -22.17 3.71 -35.00
CA GLY A 38 -23.09 4.80 -34.69
C GLY A 38 -22.70 5.70 -33.51
N HIS A 39 -22.25 6.90 -33.86
CA HIS A 39 -22.40 8.19 -33.17
C HIS A 39 -21.79 8.40 -31.77
N PHE A 40 -20.81 9.32 -31.74
CA PHE A 40 -20.34 9.98 -30.52
C PHE A 40 -21.40 10.96 -30.00
N VAL A 41 -21.78 10.81 -28.74
CA VAL A 41 -22.48 11.83 -27.94
C VAL A 41 -21.56 12.20 -26.79
N GLU A 42 -21.14 13.45 -26.75
CA GLU A 42 -20.36 14.03 -25.67
C GLU A 42 -21.28 14.25 -24.46
N VAL A 43 -21.02 13.57 -23.35
CA VAL A 43 -21.76 13.76 -22.09
C VAL A 43 -20.81 14.33 -21.04
N GLY A 44 -21.05 15.58 -20.67
CA GLY A 44 -20.31 16.31 -19.65
C GLY A 44 -20.32 15.62 -18.29
N ALA A 45 -19.16 15.59 -17.65
CA ALA A 45 -18.94 14.97 -16.36
C ALA A 45 -19.63 15.74 -15.21
N ARG A 46 -20.60 15.11 -14.54
CA ARG A 46 -21.05 15.47 -13.20
C ARG A 46 -21.44 14.23 -12.38
N HIS A 47 -20.52 13.73 -11.56
CA HIS A 47 -20.77 13.23 -10.19
C HIS A 47 -19.46 12.72 -9.58
N LEU A 48 -19.00 13.33 -8.48
CA LEU A 48 -17.76 12.97 -7.76
C LEU A 48 -17.97 12.87 -6.24
N ARG A 49 -19.22 12.88 -5.76
CA ARG A 49 -19.53 12.85 -4.32
C ARG A 49 -19.27 11.50 -3.64
N GLY A 50 -18.78 10.48 -4.35
CA GLY A 50 -18.51 9.14 -3.80
C GLY A 50 -17.07 8.62 -3.94
N GLU A 51 -16.25 9.15 -4.86
CA GLU A 51 -14.92 8.56 -5.16
C GLU A 51 -13.80 9.05 -4.23
N ILE A 52 -13.95 10.25 -3.66
CA ILE A 52 -13.00 10.86 -2.72
C ILE A 52 -13.78 11.30 -1.48
N ILE A 53 -13.34 10.87 -0.29
CA ILE A 53 -13.96 11.29 0.97
C ILE A 53 -13.58 12.75 1.23
N MET A 54 -14.57 13.65 1.09
CA MET A 54 -14.48 15.07 1.41
C MET A 54 -15.51 15.34 2.50
N ASP A 55 -15.10 15.71 3.72
CA ASP A 55 -16.05 15.91 4.82
C ASP A 55 -16.40 17.39 5.07
N GLY A 56 -17.61 17.58 5.60
CA GLY A 56 -18.46 18.76 5.52
C GLY A 56 -18.05 19.99 6.35
N ARG A 57 -18.22 21.17 5.75
CA ARG A 57 -18.76 22.37 6.42
C ARG A 57 -19.95 22.90 5.61
N GLY A 58 -21.00 23.28 6.34
CA GLY A 58 -22.38 23.38 5.88
C GLY A 58 -22.70 24.40 4.78
N GLY A 59 -23.81 24.12 4.09
CA GLY A 59 -24.47 24.99 3.12
C GLY A 59 -25.67 24.27 2.52
N THR A 60 -26.85 24.85 2.69
CA THR A 60 -28.21 24.36 2.37
C THR A 60 -28.38 23.70 0.99
N ALA A 61 -29.10 22.58 0.96
CA ALA A 61 -29.53 21.88 -0.26
C ALA A 61 -30.69 22.60 -0.97
N PRO A 62 -30.78 22.55 -2.32
CA PRO A 62 -32.05 22.67 -3.02
C PRO A 62 -32.59 21.31 -3.48
N GLU A 63 -33.90 21.32 -3.64
CA GLU A 63 -34.89 20.25 -3.76
C GLU A 63 -34.61 19.11 -4.76
N HIS A 64 -35.12 17.95 -4.38
CA HIS A 64 -35.28 16.75 -5.21
C HIS A 64 -36.25 16.99 -6.37
N VAL A 65 -35.83 16.65 -7.60
CA VAL A 65 -36.75 16.34 -8.70
C VAL A 65 -36.71 14.84 -8.94
N VAL A 66 -37.77 14.15 -8.51
CA VAL A 66 -38.03 12.74 -8.81
C VAL A 66 -38.75 12.69 -10.15
N ALA A 67 -38.09 12.13 -11.17
CA ALA A 67 -38.75 11.77 -12.42
C ALA A 67 -39.34 10.36 -12.27
N GLU A 68 -40.66 10.32 -12.05
CA GLU A 68 -41.51 9.14 -12.07
C GLU A 68 -41.61 8.58 -13.51
N ARG A 69 -41.35 7.28 -13.71
CA ARG A 69 -41.75 6.58 -14.93
C ARG A 69 -42.77 5.50 -14.58
N ARG A 70 -44.03 5.83 -14.84
CA ARG A 70 -45.18 4.93 -14.84
C ARG A 70 -45.01 3.83 -15.88
N GLY A 71 -45.37 2.60 -15.49
CA GLY A 71 -45.47 1.43 -16.35
C GLY A 71 -46.27 0.34 -15.64
N THR A 72 -47.58 0.51 -15.62
CA THR A 72 -48.58 -0.39 -15.06
C THR A 72 -48.79 -1.59 -15.96
N LEU A 73 -48.83 -2.80 -15.39
CA LEU A 73 -49.69 -3.90 -15.84
C LEU A 73 -50.13 -4.74 -14.62
N ALA A 74 -51.38 -4.51 -14.25
CA ALA A 74 -52.28 -5.31 -13.40
C ALA A 74 -52.52 -6.71 -14.02
N VAL A 75 -53.03 -7.79 -13.40
CA VAL A 75 -53.63 -8.15 -12.10
C VAL A 75 -53.84 -9.69 -12.17
N SER A 76 -53.83 -10.42 -11.04
CA SER A 76 -54.88 -11.42 -10.71
C SER A 76 -54.76 -11.94 -9.27
N HIS A 77 -55.90 -12.33 -8.71
CA HIS A 77 -56.31 -12.42 -7.31
C HIS A 77 -55.91 -13.72 -6.55
N ARG A 78 -55.56 -13.52 -5.25
CA ARG A 78 -55.90 -14.20 -3.95
C ARG A 78 -56.95 -15.36 -3.92
N PRO A 79 -57.21 -16.02 -2.74
CA PRO A 79 -56.43 -16.36 -1.51
C PRO A 79 -56.78 -17.77 -0.92
N ASP A 80 -56.26 -18.15 0.27
CA ASP A 80 -56.93 -18.92 1.36
C ASP A 80 -55.97 -19.08 2.59
N CYS A 81 -56.24 -18.53 3.79
CA CYS A 81 -57.00 -19.06 4.98
C CYS A 81 -56.18 -20.06 5.85
N CYS A 82 -56.04 -20.08 7.20
CA CYS A 82 -56.72 -19.58 8.43
C CYS A 82 -55.65 -19.44 9.59
N LEU A 83 -55.68 -18.54 10.62
CA LEU A 83 -56.47 -18.44 11.89
C LEU A 83 -56.56 -19.77 12.70
N LEU A 84 -56.30 -19.94 14.02
CA LEU A 84 -56.49 -19.20 15.31
C LEU A 84 -55.49 -19.74 16.40
N GLY A 85 -55.03 -19.01 17.43
CA GLY A 85 -55.67 -18.76 18.77
C GLY A 85 -55.30 -19.85 19.81
N ALA A 86 -54.51 -19.67 20.89
CA ALA A 86 -54.62 -18.86 22.14
C ALA A 86 -54.93 -19.70 23.42
N GLN A 87 -54.20 -19.39 24.52
CA GLN A 87 -54.47 -19.65 25.97
C GLN A 87 -54.25 -21.10 26.53
N LYS A 88 -53.85 -21.40 27.79
CA LYS A 88 -53.81 -20.67 29.08
C LYS A 88 -52.98 -21.44 30.18
N THR A 89 -52.16 -20.70 30.96
CA THR A 89 -51.97 -20.67 32.45
C THR A 89 -51.60 -21.85 33.38
N ASN A 90 -50.59 -21.58 34.25
CA ASN A 90 -50.59 -21.53 35.76
C ASN A 90 -49.69 -22.46 36.62
N GLY A 91 -49.09 -21.85 37.68
CA GLY A 91 -48.64 -22.44 38.97
C GLY A 91 -47.11 -22.39 39.27
N THR A 92 -46.45 -21.40 39.91
CA THR A 92 -46.36 -20.85 41.30
C THR A 92 -45.59 -21.66 42.39
N ARG A 93 -44.65 -20.94 43.09
CA ARG A 93 -43.93 -21.12 44.40
C ARG A 93 -42.56 -21.84 44.44
N SER A 94 -41.42 -21.21 44.82
CA SER A 94 -40.88 -20.73 46.14
C SER A 94 -40.42 -21.88 47.09
N LEU A 95 -39.28 -21.93 47.81
CA LEU A 95 -38.33 -20.98 48.45
C LEU A 95 -37.02 -21.70 48.99
N ALA A 96 -35.92 -20.92 49.15
CA ALA A 96 -34.83 -20.87 50.18
C ALA A 96 -33.90 -22.04 50.68
N TYR A 97 -32.57 -21.75 50.68
CA TYR A 97 -31.34 -22.02 51.52
C TYR A 97 -31.33 -22.94 52.79
N PRO A 98 -30.20 -23.24 53.53
CA PRO A 98 -28.71 -23.23 53.30
C PRO A 98 -27.91 -24.46 53.90
N ASP A 99 -26.56 -24.44 53.72
CA ASP A 99 -25.40 -24.85 54.58
C ASP A 99 -25.00 -26.29 55.06
N GLU A 100 -23.70 -26.58 54.80
CA GLU A 100 -22.57 -27.10 55.64
C GLU A 100 -22.53 -28.50 56.33
N GLY A 101 -21.34 -29.12 56.24
CA GLY A 101 -20.82 -30.11 57.22
C GLY A 101 -20.03 -31.31 56.66
N GLY A 102 -18.70 -31.38 56.90
CA GLY A 102 -17.93 -32.64 56.79
C GLY A 102 -16.38 -32.55 56.78
N TYR A 103 -15.76 -32.79 57.94
CA TYR A 103 -14.35 -32.69 58.34
C TYR A 103 -13.32 -33.61 57.65
N SER A 104 -12.06 -33.14 57.53
CA SER A 104 -10.85 -33.95 57.81
C SER A 104 -9.63 -33.09 58.14
N LEU A 105 -8.97 -33.44 59.25
CA LEU A 105 -7.82 -32.78 59.87
C LEU A 105 -6.48 -33.04 59.16
N GLN A 106 -5.64 -32.04 59.33
CA GLN A 106 -4.32 -31.75 58.77
C GLN A 106 -3.21 -32.41 59.60
N TYR A 107 -2.12 -32.86 58.96
CA TYR A 107 -0.83 -33.04 59.63
C TYR A 107 0.22 -32.17 58.93
N ASP A 108 0.93 -31.45 59.78
CA ASP A 108 1.82 -30.33 59.53
C ASP A 108 3.14 -30.71 58.85
N SER A 109 3.62 -29.86 57.94
CA SER A 109 5.01 -29.86 57.47
C SER A 109 5.40 -28.48 56.92
N ARG A 110 5.70 -27.56 57.84
CA ARG A 110 6.67 -26.44 57.84
C ARG A 110 6.83 -25.55 56.59
N PRO A 111 6.89 -24.20 56.75
CA PRO A 111 6.96 -23.24 55.65
C PRO A 111 8.41 -22.99 55.20
N LEU A 112 9.03 -23.96 54.52
CA LEU A 112 10.32 -23.73 53.85
C LEU A 112 10.27 -22.64 52.74
N PRO A 113 9.21 -22.50 51.92
CA PRO A 113 9.25 -21.55 50.81
C PRO A 113 9.12 -20.08 51.27
N CYS A 114 8.47 -19.82 52.41
CA CYS A 114 8.31 -18.45 52.92
C CYS A 114 9.61 -17.89 53.51
N LEU A 115 10.43 -18.74 54.15
CA LEU A 115 11.74 -18.34 54.67
C LEU A 115 12.74 -18.06 53.54
N LEU A 116 12.71 -18.86 52.48
CA LEU A 116 13.54 -18.64 51.28
C LEU A 116 13.18 -17.32 50.57
N LEU A 117 11.90 -17.00 50.47
CA LEU A 117 11.44 -15.75 49.86
C LEU A 117 11.86 -14.53 50.70
N SER A 118 11.77 -14.61 52.04
CA SER A 118 12.21 -13.53 52.92
C SER A 118 13.73 -13.30 52.87
N CYS A 119 14.53 -14.36 52.74
CA CYS A 119 15.99 -14.25 52.61
C CYS A 119 16.41 -13.64 51.27
N LEU A 120 15.74 -14.00 50.17
CA LEU A 120 15.99 -13.42 48.83
C LEU A 120 15.64 -11.93 48.77
N LEU A 121 14.53 -11.52 49.38
CA LEU A 121 14.15 -10.10 49.47
C LEU A 121 15.12 -9.28 50.33
N LEU A 122 15.64 -9.85 51.42
CA LEU A 122 16.60 -9.18 52.28
C LEU A 122 17.97 -9.02 51.58
N LEU A 123 18.41 -10.02 50.82
CA LEU A 123 19.64 -9.95 50.02
C LEU A 123 19.53 -8.94 48.87
N LEU A 124 18.34 -8.82 48.24
CA LEU A 124 18.08 -7.80 47.23
C LEU A 124 18.15 -6.41 47.86
N LEU A 125 17.52 -6.20 49.03
CA LEU A 125 17.56 -4.93 49.75
C LEU A 125 18.98 -4.54 50.15
N LEU A 126 19.79 -5.48 50.65
CA LEU A 126 21.18 -5.24 51.01
C LEU A 126 22.06 -4.90 49.79
N HIS A 127 21.75 -5.45 48.61
CA HIS A 127 22.41 -5.09 47.36
C HIS A 127 22.07 -3.67 46.89
N LEU A 128 20.81 -3.24 47.06
CA LEU A 128 20.37 -1.88 46.77
C LEU A 128 20.95 -0.84 47.75
N LEU A 129 21.20 -1.22 49.01
CA LEU A 129 21.81 -0.35 50.02
C LEU A 129 23.35 -0.29 49.96
N SER A 130 24.02 -1.20 49.24
CA SER A 130 25.49 -1.29 49.21
C SER A 130 26.14 -0.67 47.96
N SER A 131 25.45 0.21 47.24
CA SER A 131 26.09 0.96 46.15
C SER A 131 26.89 2.13 46.72
N PRO A 132 28.23 2.15 46.59
CA PRO A 132 29.03 3.25 47.11
C PRO A 132 28.75 4.53 46.30
N SER A 133 28.31 5.56 47.01
CA SER A 133 28.29 6.95 46.54
C SER A 133 29.72 7.47 46.41
N SER A 134 30.32 7.32 45.24
CA SER A 134 31.50 8.10 44.83
C SER A 134 31.04 9.37 44.12
N SER A 135 30.95 10.44 44.89
CA SER A 135 30.87 11.82 44.41
C SER A 135 32.26 12.27 43.94
N SER A 136 32.47 12.33 42.62
CA SER A 136 33.45 13.23 42.01
C SER A 136 32.73 14.08 40.97
N SER A 137 32.59 15.35 41.31
CA SER A 137 31.98 16.40 40.51
C SER A 137 32.82 16.74 39.28
N SER A 138 32.29 16.42 38.11
CA SER A 138 32.54 17.16 36.88
C SER A 138 31.17 17.36 36.19
N PRO A 139 30.79 18.59 35.81
CA PRO A 139 29.51 18.81 35.16
C PRO A 139 29.48 18.04 33.83
N PRO A 140 28.37 17.38 33.48
CA PRO A 140 28.22 16.85 32.14
C PRO A 140 28.32 18.01 31.14
N PRO A 141 28.96 17.82 29.98
CA PRO A 141 28.86 18.80 28.91
C PRO A 141 27.37 19.01 28.61
N PRO A 142 26.93 20.24 28.29
CA PRO A 142 25.56 20.48 27.89
C PRO A 142 25.22 19.53 26.72
N PRO A 143 23.97 19.03 26.63
CA PRO A 143 23.54 18.32 25.44
C PRO A 143 23.90 19.18 24.22
N PRO A 144 24.35 18.58 23.10
CA PRO A 144 24.60 19.35 21.90
C PRO A 144 23.33 20.15 21.63
N SER A 145 23.45 21.48 21.69
CA SER A 145 22.38 22.39 21.32
C SER A 145 21.82 21.91 19.98
N PRO A 146 20.47 21.78 19.83
CA PRO A 146 19.89 21.48 18.55
C PRO A 146 20.50 22.43 17.53
N PRO A 147 20.88 21.97 16.33
CA PRO A 147 21.56 22.82 15.36
C PRO A 147 20.74 24.10 15.27
N HIS A 148 21.35 25.23 15.66
CA HIS A 148 20.67 26.52 15.63
C HIS A 148 20.06 26.64 14.24
N HIS A 149 18.74 26.53 14.17
CA HIS A 149 17.98 26.78 12.95
C HIS A 149 18.12 28.27 12.71
N VAL A 150 19.20 28.66 12.04
CA VAL A 150 19.35 30.01 11.54
C VAL A 150 18.17 30.20 10.60
N PRO A 151 17.25 31.13 10.89
CA PRO A 151 16.20 31.48 9.94
C PRO A 151 16.92 31.94 8.69
N LEU A 152 16.75 31.19 7.60
CA LEU A 152 17.22 31.67 6.31
C LEU A 152 16.47 32.97 6.02
N PRO A 153 17.14 34.00 5.48
CA PRO A 153 16.48 35.23 5.07
C PRO A 153 15.28 34.90 4.18
N VAL A 154 14.14 35.53 4.46
CA VAL A 154 12.86 35.32 3.79
C VAL A 154 12.94 35.59 2.28
N ASP A 155 14.01 36.27 1.82
CA ASP A 155 14.27 36.62 0.43
C ASP A 155 15.41 35.82 -0.24
N ALA A 156 15.85 34.70 0.34
CA ALA A 156 16.78 33.81 -0.34
C ALA A 156 16.07 33.04 -1.46
N SER A 157 15.93 33.67 -2.63
CA SER A 157 15.65 32.96 -3.89
C SER A 157 16.61 31.79 -4.00
N SER A 158 16.09 30.56 -4.00
CA SER A 158 16.86 29.33 -4.23
C SER A 158 17.77 29.53 -5.45
N ALA A 159 19.09 29.47 -5.25
CA ALA A 159 20.07 29.62 -6.33
C ALA A 159 20.12 28.41 -7.30
N GLY A 160 19.13 27.50 -7.20
CA GLY A 160 19.04 26.25 -7.96
C GLY A 160 17.77 26.13 -8.81
N PRO A 161 17.66 25.05 -9.60
CA PRO A 161 16.44 24.76 -10.35
C PRO A 161 15.23 24.63 -9.42
N ALA A 162 14.05 24.98 -9.94
CA ALA A 162 12.81 24.86 -9.19
C ALA A 162 12.58 23.38 -8.79
N PRO A 163 12.31 23.08 -7.50
CA PRO A 163 12.03 21.73 -7.07
C PRO A 163 10.85 21.12 -7.82
N PRO A 164 10.85 19.81 -8.09
CA PRO A 164 9.71 19.16 -8.71
C PRO A 164 8.52 19.07 -7.75
N SER A 165 7.39 18.62 -8.28
CA SER A 165 6.25 18.14 -7.49
C SER A 165 6.03 16.65 -7.76
N LEU A 166 5.86 15.87 -6.69
CA LEU A 166 5.66 14.41 -6.78
C LEU A 166 4.22 14.06 -6.43
N ALA A 167 3.62 13.15 -7.19
CA ALA A 167 2.33 12.55 -6.91
C ALA A 167 2.50 11.14 -6.33
N PHE A 168 2.33 11.01 -5.03
CA PHE A 168 2.44 9.74 -4.32
C PHE A 168 1.10 9.00 -4.32
N LEU A 169 1.12 7.75 -4.77
CA LEU A 169 0.09 6.76 -4.48
C LEU A 169 0.60 5.83 -3.37
N LEU A 170 -0.01 5.92 -2.20
CA LEU A 170 0.31 5.08 -1.04
C LEU A 170 -0.75 4.00 -0.89
N THR A 171 -0.40 2.73 -1.16
CA THR A 171 -1.36 1.62 -1.20
C THR A 171 -1.23 0.69 -0.01
N GLY A 172 -2.36 0.27 0.56
CA GLY A 172 -2.42 -0.72 1.63
C GLY A 172 -3.72 -1.54 1.58
N SER A 173 -3.85 -2.50 2.49
CA SER A 173 -5.04 -3.34 2.63
C SER A 173 -5.55 -3.31 4.09
N ALA A 174 -6.41 -4.27 4.44
CA ALA A 174 -6.89 -4.44 5.81
C ALA A 174 -5.71 -4.51 6.80
N GLY A 175 -5.73 -3.62 7.81
CA GLY A 175 -4.68 -3.51 8.83
C GLY A 175 -3.57 -2.49 8.53
N ASP A 176 -3.49 -1.94 7.31
CA ASP A 176 -2.39 -1.04 6.92
C ASP A 176 -2.67 0.45 7.16
N ALA A 177 -3.81 0.82 7.77
CA ALA A 177 -4.20 2.23 7.93
C ALA A 177 -3.13 3.07 8.66
N ASP A 178 -2.64 2.57 9.79
CA ASP A 178 -1.66 3.30 10.61
C ASP A 178 -0.27 3.31 9.94
N ARG A 179 0.05 2.26 9.17
CA ARG A 179 1.27 2.19 8.35
C ARG A 179 1.25 3.23 7.23
N LEU A 180 0.11 3.38 6.54
CA LEU A 180 -0.04 4.41 5.51
C LEU A 180 0.01 5.81 6.11
N LEU A 181 -0.55 6.03 7.30
CA LEU A 181 -0.42 7.31 8.00
C LEU A 181 1.05 7.62 8.33
N ARG A 182 1.77 6.64 8.89
CA ARG A 182 3.20 6.77 9.19
C ARG A 182 4.02 7.08 7.93
N LEU A 183 3.79 6.32 6.85
CA LEU A 183 4.47 6.50 5.56
C LEU A 183 4.17 7.85 4.92
N LEU A 184 2.90 8.31 4.97
CA LEU A 184 2.52 9.65 4.53
C LEU A 184 3.36 10.69 5.26
N LEU A 185 3.44 10.64 6.59
CA LEU A 185 4.18 11.61 7.39
C LEU A 185 5.68 11.58 7.10
N ALA A 186 6.26 10.38 6.98
CA ALA A 186 7.67 10.19 6.65
C ALA A 186 8.04 10.77 5.26
N THR A 187 7.10 10.80 4.33
CA THR A 187 7.30 11.28 2.95
C THR A 187 6.69 12.66 2.69
N TYR A 188 6.02 13.27 3.68
CA TYR A 188 5.17 14.45 3.48
C TYR A 188 5.98 15.70 3.13
N HIS A 189 5.53 16.40 2.10
CA HIS A 189 6.01 17.73 1.73
C HIS A 189 4.88 18.52 1.07
N PRO A 190 4.69 19.82 1.38
CA PRO A 190 3.57 20.62 0.86
C PRO A 190 3.54 20.78 -0.67
N ARG A 191 4.68 20.63 -1.36
CA ARG A 191 4.74 20.65 -2.85
C ARG A 191 4.12 19.43 -3.51
N ASN A 192 4.05 18.32 -2.79
CA ASN A 192 3.66 17.03 -3.37
C ASN A 192 2.13 16.86 -3.30
N LEU A 193 1.62 15.86 -4.01
CA LEU A 193 0.24 15.42 -3.97
C LEU A 193 0.19 13.99 -3.44
N TYR A 194 -0.69 13.68 -2.50
CA TYR A 194 -0.79 12.35 -1.89
C TYR A 194 -2.18 11.78 -2.08
N LEU A 195 -2.23 10.53 -2.56
CA LEU A 195 -3.43 9.72 -2.61
C LEU A 195 -3.21 8.41 -1.85
N LEU A 196 -3.95 8.22 -0.76
CA LEU A 196 -3.91 7.01 0.04
C LEU A 196 -5.06 6.09 -0.40
N LEU A 197 -4.71 4.85 -0.75
CA LEU A 197 -5.64 3.84 -1.23
C LEU A 197 -5.52 2.61 -0.32
N LEU A 198 -6.44 2.50 0.64
CA LEU A 198 -6.72 1.24 1.32
C LEU A 198 -7.70 0.44 0.46
N ASP A 199 -7.36 -0.78 0.07
CA ASP A 199 -8.20 -1.58 -0.82
C ASP A 199 -9.55 -1.98 -0.20
N GLY A 200 -10.39 -2.63 -1.01
CA GLY A 200 -11.73 -3.09 -0.60
C GLY A 200 -11.75 -4.07 0.57
N ALA A 201 -10.61 -4.66 0.96
CA ALA A 201 -10.54 -5.51 2.15
C ALA A 201 -10.51 -4.70 3.45
N ALA A 202 -10.07 -3.44 3.42
CA ALA A 202 -10.16 -2.55 4.57
C ALA A 202 -11.61 -2.10 4.81
N SER A 203 -11.96 -1.83 6.06
CA SER A 203 -13.31 -1.35 6.39
C SER A 203 -13.51 0.11 5.95
N ALA A 204 -14.75 0.51 5.70
CA ALA A 204 -15.08 1.92 5.46
C ALA A 204 -14.71 2.79 6.68
N GLY A 205 -14.79 2.24 7.89
CA GLY A 205 -14.37 2.90 9.13
C GLY A 205 -12.87 3.18 9.17
N ASP A 206 -12.02 2.24 8.73
CA ASP A 206 -10.58 2.46 8.62
C ASP A 206 -10.24 3.55 7.61
N ARG A 207 -10.91 3.56 6.45
CA ARG A 207 -10.74 4.63 5.45
C ARG A 207 -11.15 5.99 5.98
N ALA A 208 -12.29 6.07 6.66
CA ALA A 208 -12.75 7.33 7.28
C ALA A 208 -11.83 7.79 8.42
N ARG A 209 -11.28 6.87 9.23
CA ARG A 209 -10.29 7.17 10.26
C ARG A 209 -9.01 7.72 9.63
N LEU A 210 -8.46 7.01 8.64
CA LEU A 210 -7.27 7.42 7.91
C LEU A 210 -7.45 8.80 7.26
N ALA A 211 -8.59 9.06 6.62
CA ALA A 211 -8.89 10.35 5.99
C ALA A 211 -8.88 11.50 7.01
N ARG A 212 -9.47 11.30 8.20
CA ARG A 212 -9.45 12.31 9.27
C ARG A 212 -8.05 12.56 9.80
N GLN A 213 -7.27 11.51 10.05
CA GLN A 213 -5.91 11.62 10.60
C GLN A 213 -4.91 12.18 9.58
N ALA A 214 -4.97 11.73 8.33
CA ALA A 214 -4.06 12.16 7.26
C ALA A 214 -4.17 13.66 6.96
N ARG A 215 -5.36 14.25 7.17
CA ARG A 215 -5.62 15.69 7.04
C ARG A 215 -5.51 16.47 8.35
N ALA A 216 -5.29 15.80 9.48
CA ALA A 216 -5.07 16.49 10.74
C ALA A 216 -3.69 17.15 10.69
N GLY A 217 -3.62 18.48 10.84
CA GLY A 217 -2.35 19.21 10.85
C GLY A 217 -2.24 20.28 9.75
N PRO A 218 -1.30 21.23 9.91
CA PRO A 218 -1.16 22.37 9.01
C PRO A 218 -0.71 21.95 7.61
N GLY A 219 -1.28 22.61 6.60
CA GLY A 219 -0.85 22.49 5.20
C GLY A 219 -1.27 21.20 4.47
N ARG A 220 -1.92 20.23 5.12
CA ARG A 220 -2.22 18.89 4.55
C ARG A 220 -3.44 18.84 3.61
N ALA A 221 -3.74 19.94 2.91
CA ALA A 221 -4.84 20.01 1.95
C ALA A 221 -4.57 19.18 0.67
N ASN A 222 -3.29 18.90 0.40
CA ASN A 222 -2.77 18.09 -0.69
C ASN A 222 -2.84 16.56 -0.44
N VAL A 223 -3.57 16.12 0.59
CA VAL A 223 -3.72 14.71 0.95
C VAL A 223 -5.16 14.24 0.71
N HIS A 224 -5.29 13.13 -0.01
CA HIS A 224 -6.57 12.56 -0.41
C HIS A 224 -6.62 11.08 -0.02
N VAL A 225 -7.82 10.59 0.32
CA VAL A 225 -8.08 9.17 0.58
C VAL A 225 -9.19 8.69 -0.36
N VAL A 226 -8.96 7.57 -1.03
CA VAL A 226 -9.94 6.95 -1.92
C VAL A 226 -11.13 6.46 -1.10
N GLY A 227 -12.35 6.89 -1.48
CA GLY A 227 -13.58 6.52 -0.77
C GLY A 227 -14.11 5.14 -1.14
N ASP A 228 -14.11 4.85 -2.43
CA ASP A 228 -14.64 3.61 -3.02
C ASP A 228 -13.56 2.82 -3.76
N PRO A 229 -12.71 2.09 -3.03
CA PRO A 229 -11.67 1.26 -3.61
C PRO A 229 -12.21 -0.12 -4.04
N GLY A 230 -11.70 -0.65 -5.14
CA GLY A 230 -11.82 -2.07 -5.44
C GLY A 230 -10.92 -2.94 -4.54
N PHE A 231 -11.12 -4.26 -4.56
CA PHE A 231 -10.17 -5.20 -3.95
C PHE A 231 -8.86 -5.22 -4.74
N ALA A 232 -7.72 -5.42 -4.06
CA ALA A 232 -6.40 -5.48 -4.70
C ALA A 232 -5.69 -6.78 -4.30
N ASN A 233 -5.86 -7.85 -5.08
CA ASN A 233 -5.15 -9.09 -4.86
C ASN A 233 -3.67 -8.94 -5.27
N PRO A 234 -2.71 -9.06 -4.34
CA PRO A 234 -1.29 -8.81 -4.61
C PRO A 234 -0.69 -9.77 -5.65
N ARG A 235 -1.37 -10.88 -5.98
CA ARG A 235 -0.94 -11.82 -7.01
C ARG A 235 -1.67 -11.66 -8.35
N GLY A 236 -2.76 -10.91 -8.37
CA GLY A 236 -3.68 -10.78 -9.50
C GLY A 236 -3.63 -9.41 -10.20
N ALA A 237 -4.51 -9.25 -11.18
CA ALA A 237 -4.64 -8.02 -11.98
C ALA A 237 -5.40 -6.91 -11.27
N SER A 238 -6.17 -7.23 -10.24
CA SER A 238 -6.89 -6.26 -9.42
C SER A 238 -5.94 -5.30 -8.69
N THR A 239 -4.74 -5.72 -8.26
CA THR A 239 -3.70 -4.79 -7.78
C THR A 239 -3.24 -3.82 -8.86
N LEU A 240 -3.01 -4.28 -10.10
CA LEU A 240 -2.66 -3.38 -11.19
C LEU A 240 -3.81 -2.40 -11.49
N ALA A 241 -5.05 -2.87 -11.46
CA ALA A 241 -6.23 -2.03 -11.62
C ALA A 241 -6.32 -0.96 -10.51
N ALA A 242 -6.04 -1.32 -9.25
CA ALA A 242 -5.98 -0.37 -8.14
C ALA A 242 -4.88 0.70 -8.34
N THR A 243 -3.69 0.31 -8.79
CA THR A 243 -2.60 1.26 -9.10
C THR A 243 -3.01 2.22 -10.22
N LEU A 244 -3.62 1.72 -11.30
CA LEU A 244 -4.07 2.56 -12.42
C LEU A 244 -5.26 3.46 -12.04
N HIS A 245 -6.16 2.97 -11.18
CA HIS A 245 -7.22 3.78 -10.59
C HIS A 245 -6.61 4.95 -9.81
N GLY A 246 -5.65 4.68 -8.91
CA GLY A 246 -4.95 5.71 -8.16
C GLY A 246 -4.23 6.73 -9.07
N ALA A 247 -3.51 6.25 -10.09
CA ALA A 247 -2.85 7.12 -11.07
C ALA A 247 -3.86 8.01 -11.83
N SER A 248 -5.01 7.46 -12.22
CA SER A 248 -6.06 8.22 -12.89
C SER A 248 -6.66 9.32 -12.00
N LEU A 249 -6.84 9.05 -10.70
CA LEU A 249 -7.31 10.04 -9.74
C LEU A 249 -6.28 11.15 -9.53
N LEU A 250 -4.99 10.82 -9.43
CA LEU A 250 -3.92 11.81 -9.29
C LEU A 250 -3.81 12.74 -10.51
N LEU A 251 -4.03 12.24 -11.73
CA LEU A 251 -4.12 13.07 -12.94
C LEU A 251 -5.32 14.04 -12.90
N ARG A 252 -6.44 13.62 -12.30
CA ARG A 252 -7.66 14.44 -12.20
C ARG A 252 -7.57 15.48 -11.08
N VAL A 253 -6.95 15.14 -9.95
CA VAL A 253 -6.87 16.00 -8.76
C VAL A 253 -5.77 17.06 -8.88
N GLY A 254 -4.63 16.73 -9.48
CA GLY A 254 -3.52 17.67 -9.66
C GLY A 254 -3.02 17.72 -11.10
N GLN A 255 -2.79 18.94 -11.61
CA GLN A 255 -2.37 19.16 -12.99
C GLN A 255 -0.85 19.29 -13.17
N ASP A 256 -0.12 19.69 -12.13
CA ASP A 256 1.25 20.21 -12.29
C ASP A 256 2.35 19.38 -11.59
N TRP A 257 2.08 18.09 -11.31
CA TRP A 257 3.10 17.19 -10.75
C TRP A 257 3.98 16.57 -11.85
N ASP A 258 5.25 16.32 -11.54
CA ASP A 258 6.26 15.88 -12.50
C ASP A 258 6.41 14.35 -12.55
N TRP A 259 6.37 13.70 -11.38
CA TRP A 259 6.53 12.25 -11.24
C TRP A 259 5.42 11.62 -10.40
N PHE A 260 4.95 10.47 -10.85
CA PHE A 260 4.14 9.53 -10.08
C PHE A 260 5.05 8.57 -9.31
N VAL A 261 4.83 8.44 -8.02
CA VAL A 261 5.58 7.54 -7.13
C VAL A 261 4.59 6.56 -6.49
N HIS A 262 4.79 5.25 -6.71
CA HIS A 262 3.97 4.22 -6.07
C HIS A 262 4.74 3.56 -4.94
N LEU A 263 4.16 3.59 -3.74
CA LEU A 263 4.67 2.91 -2.54
C LEU A 263 3.55 2.07 -1.92
N ASP A 264 3.91 0.88 -1.45
CA ASP A 264 3.02 0.06 -0.63
C ASP A 264 3.30 0.22 0.87
N ALA A 265 2.42 -0.32 1.72
CA ALA A 265 2.54 -0.21 3.17
C ALA A 265 3.84 -0.83 3.75
N GLY A 266 4.50 -1.70 2.99
CA GLY A 266 5.79 -2.31 3.29
C GLY A 266 7.01 -1.49 2.84
N ASP A 267 6.80 -0.37 2.16
CA ASP A 267 7.86 0.55 1.75
C ASP A 267 8.09 1.67 2.78
N TYR A 268 9.31 2.21 2.82
CA TYR A 268 9.65 3.32 3.70
C TYR A 268 10.81 4.17 3.13
N PRO A 269 10.81 5.51 3.29
CA PRO A 269 11.88 6.35 2.75
C PRO A 269 13.20 6.15 3.51
N LEU A 270 14.31 6.21 2.76
CA LEU A 270 15.69 6.17 3.27
C LEU A 270 16.42 7.51 3.04
N VAL A 271 15.67 8.53 2.63
CA VAL A 271 16.13 9.91 2.42
C VAL A 271 15.01 10.85 2.88
N THR A 272 15.35 12.08 3.27
CA THR A 272 14.32 13.06 3.62
C THR A 272 13.54 13.52 2.37
N PRO A 273 12.31 14.04 2.51
CA PRO A 273 11.58 14.62 1.37
C PRO A 273 12.38 15.72 0.65
N ASP A 274 13.11 16.55 1.40
CA ASP A 274 13.97 17.61 0.86
C ASP A 274 15.17 17.05 0.09
N ASP A 275 15.80 15.97 0.56
CA ASP A 275 16.87 15.28 -0.17
C ASP A 275 16.36 14.80 -1.54
N LEU A 276 15.21 14.14 -1.55
CA LEU A 276 14.61 13.60 -2.77
C LEU A 276 14.27 14.72 -3.76
N LEU A 277 13.56 15.75 -3.31
CA LEU A 277 13.18 16.88 -4.15
C LEU A 277 14.40 17.65 -4.67
N HIS A 278 15.42 17.84 -3.81
CA HIS A 278 16.65 18.51 -4.21
C HIS A 278 17.34 17.75 -5.32
N VAL A 279 17.59 16.45 -5.17
CA VAL A 279 18.30 15.68 -6.19
C VAL A 279 17.49 15.57 -7.48
N LEU A 280 16.17 15.34 -7.39
CA LEU A 280 15.31 15.27 -8.57
C LEU A 280 15.20 16.60 -9.32
N SER A 281 15.46 17.75 -8.67
CA SER A 281 15.45 19.05 -9.35
C SER A 281 16.55 19.21 -10.41
N TYR A 282 17.61 18.40 -10.34
CA TYR A 282 18.76 18.46 -11.25
C TYR A 282 18.73 17.41 -12.38
N ILE A 283 17.66 16.63 -12.51
CA ILE A 283 17.55 15.60 -13.55
C ILE A 283 16.34 15.84 -14.46
N PRO A 284 16.36 15.34 -15.72
CA PRO A 284 15.24 15.49 -16.64
C PRO A 284 13.96 14.84 -16.10
N LYS A 285 12.87 15.61 -16.14
CA LYS A 285 11.53 15.24 -15.60
C LYS A 285 10.82 14.14 -16.38
N ASP A 286 11.28 13.85 -17.60
CA ASP A 286 10.73 12.81 -18.47
C ASP A 286 11.29 11.41 -18.15
N LEU A 287 12.32 11.30 -17.31
CA LEU A 287 12.90 10.03 -16.89
C LEU A 287 11.91 9.16 -16.09
N ASN A 288 12.03 7.85 -16.31
CA ASN A 288 11.23 6.81 -15.66
C ASN A 288 12.15 5.81 -14.95
N PHE A 289 12.02 5.69 -13.64
CA PHE A 289 12.81 4.79 -12.79
C PHE A 289 12.04 3.50 -12.55
N ILE A 290 12.45 2.45 -13.26
CA ILE A 290 11.88 1.13 -13.12
C ILE A 290 13.01 0.11 -13.12
N GLN A 291 12.93 -0.91 -12.26
CA GLN A 291 13.77 -2.08 -12.43
C GLN A 291 13.09 -3.01 -13.45
N HIS A 292 13.81 -3.46 -14.47
CA HIS A 292 13.32 -4.42 -15.44
C HIS A 292 14.40 -5.37 -15.96
N THR A 293 13.95 -6.51 -16.49
CA THR A 293 14.74 -7.39 -17.34
C THR A 293 13.84 -8.02 -18.39
N SER A 294 14.40 -8.27 -19.57
CA SER A 294 13.75 -9.06 -20.60
C SER A 294 14.12 -10.55 -20.54
N TYR A 295 15.08 -10.91 -19.69
CA TYR A 295 15.42 -12.30 -19.42
C TYR A 295 14.37 -12.95 -18.53
N ILE A 296 13.44 -13.66 -19.17
CA ILE A 296 12.34 -14.32 -18.48
C ILE A 296 12.80 -15.61 -17.76
N GLY A 297 13.61 -16.44 -18.43
CA GLY A 297 14.13 -17.70 -17.89
C GLY A 297 13.06 -18.57 -17.22
N TRP A 298 13.32 -19.02 -15.99
CA TRP A 298 12.39 -19.86 -15.21
C TRP A 298 11.02 -19.22 -14.96
N ARG A 299 10.91 -17.88 -15.03
CA ARG A 299 9.64 -17.16 -14.83
C ARG A 299 8.66 -17.43 -15.97
N GLU A 300 9.11 -17.92 -17.12
CA GLU A 300 8.25 -18.18 -18.28
C GLU A 300 7.17 -19.22 -17.92
N SER A 301 7.61 -20.37 -17.41
CA SER A 301 6.73 -21.49 -17.08
C SER A 301 5.87 -21.24 -15.85
N ARG A 302 6.29 -20.35 -14.93
CA ARG A 302 5.66 -20.11 -13.63
C ARG A 302 4.87 -18.80 -13.53
N GLN A 303 5.18 -17.79 -14.33
CA GLN A 303 4.64 -16.44 -14.20
C GLN A 303 4.11 -15.84 -15.51
N ILE A 304 4.43 -16.40 -16.68
CA ILE A 304 3.97 -15.86 -17.98
C ILE A 304 2.97 -16.81 -18.65
N ARG A 305 3.38 -18.07 -18.88
CA ARG A 305 2.52 -19.08 -19.51
C ARG A 305 1.27 -19.45 -18.71
N PRO A 306 1.29 -19.47 -17.36
CA PRO A 306 0.07 -19.76 -16.60
C PRO A 306 -1.04 -18.74 -16.88
N ILE A 307 -2.26 -19.25 -16.92
CA ILE A 307 -3.48 -18.44 -16.98
C ILE A 307 -4.10 -18.47 -15.60
N VAL A 308 -4.37 -17.30 -15.06
CA VAL A 308 -5.02 -17.14 -13.76
C VAL A 308 -6.31 -16.35 -13.89
N VAL A 309 -7.25 -16.64 -13.01
CA VAL A 309 -8.45 -15.83 -12.81
C VAL A 309 -8.29 -15.14 -11.48
N ASP A 310 -8.36 -13.81 -11.50
CA ASP A 310 -8.35 -12.99 -10.30
C ASP A 310 -9.80 -12.68 -9.87
N PRO A 311 -10.28 -13.24 -8.75
CA PRO A 311 -11.63 -12.98 -8.31
C PRO A 311 -11.85 -11.54 -7.84
N GLY A 312 -10.79 -10.81 -7.48
CA GLY A 312 -10.90 -9.39 -7.11
C GLY A 312 -11.43 -8.50 -8.24
N LEU A 313 -11.51 -9.02 -9.47
CA LEU A 313 -12.09 -8.32 -10.62
C LEU A 313 -13.62 -8.42 -10.70
N TYR A 314 -14.25 -9.41 -10.05
CA TYR A 314 -15.70 -9.66 -10.17
C TYR A 314 -16.41 -10.08 -8.88
N LEU A 315 -15.67 -10.34 -7.80
CA LEU A 315 -16.20 -10.62 -6.47
C LEU A 315 -15.82 -9.50 -5.50
N SER A 316 -16.75 -9.17 -4.61
CA SER A 316 -16.51 -8.25 -3.49
C SER A 316 -15.90 -8.98 -2.28
N SER A 317 -14.97 -9.92 -2.49
CA SER A 317 -14.37 -10.72 -1.43
C SER A 317 -12.88 -10.97 -1.67
N ARG A 318 -12.09 -10.96 -0.59
CA ARG A 318 -10.66 -11.26 -0.63
C ARG A 318 -10.42 -12.76 -0.78
N THR A 319 -10.19 -13.21 -2.01
CA THR A 319 -9.85 -14.60 -2.35
C THR A 319 -8.59 -14.66 -3.18
N ASP A 320 -7.77 -15.70 -3.00
CA ASP A 320 -6.57 -15.91 -3.82
C ASP A 320 -6.92 -16.16 -5.30
N ILE A 321 -5.94 -15.99 -6.17
CA ILE A 321 -6.09 -16.24 -7.60
C ILE A 321 -6.24 -17.73 -7.90
N PHE A 322 -7.04 -18.07 -8.92
CA PHE A 322 -7.19 -19.43 -9.40
C PHE A 322 -6.32 -19.68 -10.61
N TYR A 323 -5.66 -20.85 -10.67
CA TYR A 323 -4.88 -21.26 -11.83
C TYR A 323 -5.73 -22.14 -12.75
N ALA A 324 -5.77 -21.80 -14.04
CA ALA A 324 -6.32 -22.68 -15.06
C ALA A 324 -5.36 -23.84 -15.34
N THR A 325 -5.89 -24.95 -15.85
CA THR A 325 -5.08 -26.11 -16.23
C THR A 325 -4.33 -25.87 -17.53
N GLN A 326 -4.90 -25.08 -18.45
CA GLN A 326 -4.27 -24.69 -19.71
C GLN A 326 -3.25 -23.56 -19.51
N LYS A 327 -2.30 -23.48 -20.44
CA LYS A 327 -1.27 -22.45 -20.52
C LYS A 327 -1.36 -21.72 -21.86
N ARG A 328 -0.93 -20.46 -21.88
CA ARG A 328 -0.85 -19.64 -23.10
C ARG A 328 0.49 -19.79 -23.80
N GLU A 329 0.52 -19.41 -25.07
CA GLU A 329 1.75 -19.13 -25.81
C GLU A 329 2.26 -17.71 -25.53
N LEU A 330 3.53 -17.47 -25.81
CA LEU A 330 4.12 -16.13 -25.65
C LEU A 330 3.75 -15.26 -26.85
N PRO A 331 3.45 -13.97 -26.63
CA PRO A 331 3.24 -13.03 -27.71
C PRO A 331 4.55 -12.86 -28.50
N ASN A 332 4.44 -12.72 -29.82
CA ASN A 332 5.54 -12.39 -30.72
C ASN A 332 5.47 -10.95 -31.27
N ALA A 333 4.38 -10.23 -30.98
CA ALA A 333 4.18 -8.86 -31.43
C ALA A 333 4.92 -7.80 -30.58
N TYR A 334 5.36 -8.17 -29.37
CA TYR A 334 6.07 -7.29 -28.43
C TYR A 334 6.95 -8.11 -27.50
N LYS A 335 7.97 -7.46 -26.92
CA LYS A 335 8.90 -8.10 -25.99
C LYS A 335 8.36 -8.00 -24.57
N LEU A 336 8.31 -9.11 -23.82
CA LEU A 336 7.88 -9.09 -22.43
C LEU A 336 9.01 -8.65 -21.50
N PHE A 337 8.67 -7.80 -20.53
CA PHE A 337 9.57 -7.39 -19.47
C PHE A 337 8.97 -7.70 -18.10
N THR A 338 9.84 -7.92 -17.12
CA THR A 338 9.47 -8.15 -15.73
C THR A 338 10.46 -7.48 -14.79
N GLY A 339 10.02 -7.07 -13.61
CA GLY A 339 10.89 -6.41 -12.66
C GLY A 339 10.30 -6.25 -11.27
N SER A 340 10.60 -5.12 -10.65
CA SER A 340 10.04 -4.69 -9.38
C SER A 340 8.59 -4.24 -9.53
N SER A 341 7.83 -4.27 -8.45
CA SER A 341 6.52 -3.61 -8.37
C SER A 341 6.66 -2.10 -8.17
N SER A 342 7.76 -1.67 -7.56
CA SER A 342 8.04 -0.28 -7.27
C SER A 342 8.44 0.48 -8.52
N VAL A 343 7.86 1.65 -8.71
CA VAL A 343 8.06 2.49 -9.90
C VAL A 343 8.03 3.98 -9.53
N ILE A 344 8.87 4.77 -10.21
CA ILE A 344 8.74 6.23 -10.25
C ILE A 344 8.66 6.62 -11.73
N LEU A 345 7.51 7.14 -12.14
CA LEU A 345 7.16 7.30 -13.55
C LEU A 345 6.89 8.77 -13.86
N SER A 346 7.35 9.27 -14.99
CA SER A 346 7.05 10.63 -15.40
C SER A 346 5.56 10.80 -15.65
N ARG A 347 5.02 11.99 -15.37
CA ARG A 347 3.60 12.30 -15.64
C ARG A 347 3.21 11.97 -17.07
N LYS A 348 4.06 12.34 -18.03
CA LYS A 348 3.85 12.08 -19.45
C LYS A 348 3.62 10.58 -19.75
N PHE A 349 4.35 9.69 -19.09
CA PHE A 349 4.15 8.26 -19.25
C PHE A 349 2.86 7.75 -18.60
N ILE A 350 2.47 8.32 -17.46
CA ILE A 350 1.18 8.01 -16.81
C ILE A 350 0.01 8.47 -17.69
N GLU A 351 0.08 9.68 -18.26
CA GLU A 351 -0.90 10.18 -19.22
C GLU A 351 -1.02 9.26 -20.44
N TYR A 352 0.12 8.81 -20.98
CA TYR A 352 0.13 7.82 -22.06
C TYR A 352 -0.59 6.51 -21.68
N CYS A 353 -0.39 6.00 -20.47
CA CYS A 353 -1.05 4.77 -20.00
C CYS A 353 -2.57 4.93 -19.79
N ILE A 354 -3.01 6.08 -19.25
CA ILE A 354 -4.40 6.28 -18.80
C ILE A 354 -5.28 6.88 -19.90
N ILE A 355 -4.84 7.98 -20.52
CA ILE A 355 -5.64 8.77 -21.49
C ILE A 355 -5.03 8.78 -22.90
N GLY A 356 -3.84 8.20 -23.11
CA GLY A 356 -3.17 8.15 -24.40
C GLY A 356 -4.01 7.48 -25.49
N THR A 357 -3.79 7.88 -26.74
CA THR A 357 -4.51 7.36 -27.91
C THR A 357 -3.93 6.05 -28.45
N ASP A 358 -2.69 5.71 -28.07
CA ASP A 358 -2.05 4.46 -28.48
C ASP A 358 -2.72 3.23 -27.85
N ASN A 359 -2.75 2.12 -28.58
CA ASN A 359 -3.42 0.90 -28.14
C ASN A 359 -2.53 -0.03 -27.31
N LEU A 360 -1.21 0.17 -27.28
CA LEU A 360 -0.27 -0.68 -26.55
C LEU A 360 -0.63 -0.78 -25.05
N PRO A 361 -0.87 0.32 -24.30
CA PRO A 361 -1.29 0.23 -22.90
C PRO A 361 -2.54 -0.62 -22.70
N ARG A 362 -3.57 -0.44 -23.56
CA ARG A 362 -4.84 -1.17 -23.48
C ARG A 362 -4.67 -2.65 -23.83
N THR A 363 -3.87 -2.94 -24.86
CA THR A 363 -3.52 -4.30 -25.27
C THR A 363 -2.77 -5.03 -24.15
N MET A 364 -1.83 -4.34 -23.49
CA MET A 364 -1.12 -4.90 -22.34
C MET A 364 -2.08 -5.19 -21.18
N LEU A 365 -3.03 -4.30 -20.87
CA LEU A 365 -4.03 -4.55 -19.83
C LEU A 365 -4.84 -5.83 -20.10
N MET A 366 -5.35 -5.99 -21.32
CA MET A 366 -6.09 -7.18 -21.71
C MET A 366 -5.22 -8.45 -21.57
N TYR A 367 -3.96 -8.39 -21.99
CA TYR A 367 -3.05 -9.53 -21.90
C TYR A 367 -2.68 -9.90 -20.45
N TYR A 368 -2.45 -8.90 -19.60
CA TYR A 368 -2.01 -9.09 -18.22
C TYR A 368 -3.14 -9.40 -17.23
N THR A 369 -4.41 -9.21 -17.61
CA THR A 369 -5.57 -9.47 -16.73
C THR A 369 -5.57 -10.89 -16.16
N ASN A 370 -5.16 -11.87 -16.99
CA ASN A 370 -5.15 -13.28 -16.59
C ASN A 370 -3.74 -13.79 -16.26
N MET A 371 -2.78 -12.94 -15.93
CA MET A 371 -1.38 -13.32 -15.64
C MET A 371 -1.03 -13.11 -14.15
N PRO A 372 -0.25 -14.00 -13.50
CA PRO A 372 0.24 -13.74 -12.16
C PRO A 372 1.13 -12.51 -12.09
N LEU A 373 1.06 -11.75 -11.00
CA LEU A 373 1.92 -10.59 -10.70
C LEU A 373 2.02 -9.60 -11.89
N PRO A 374 0.91 -9.12 -12.46
CA PRO A 374 0.94 -8.26 -13.64
C PRO A 374 1.49 -6.87 -13.34
N HIS A 375 1.33 -6.37 -12.11
CA HIS A 375 1.89 -5.10 -11.64
C HIS A 375 3.44 -5.05 -11.68
N ARG A 376 4.12 -6.21 -11.75
CA ARG A 376 5.59 -6.32 -11.94
C ARG A 376 6.03 -6.40 -13.41
N LYS A 377 5.10 -6.23 -14.34
CA LYS A 377 5.32 -6.47 -15.78
C LYS A 377 4.72 -5.39 -16.67
N TYR A 378 3.57 -4.85 -16.27
CA TYR A 378 2.78 -3.92 -17.08
C TYR A 378 3.58 -2.67 -17.46
N PHE A 379 4.00 -1.87 -16.47
CA PHE A 379 4.72 -0.63 -16.74
C PHE A 379 6.04 -0.88 -17.46
N GLN A 380 6.80 -1.92 -17.06
CA GLN A 380 8.04 -2.30 -17.73
C GLN A 380 7.81 -2.61 -19.21
N THR A 381 6.78 -3.40 -19.52
CA THR A 381 6.52 -3.84 -20.90
C THR A 381 5.97 -2.70 -21.74
N VAL A 382 5.03 -1.90 -21.23
CA VAL A 382 4.52 -0.73 -21.95
C VAL A 382 5.64 0.26 -22.22
N LEU A 383 6.43 0.61 -21.21
CA LEU A 383 7.51 1.60 -21.31
C LEU A 383 8.59 1.17 -22.32
N CYS A 384 9.10 -0.06 -22.22
CA CYS A 384 10.18 -0.56 -23.07
C CYS A 384 9.74 -0.86 -24.52
N ASN A 385 8.46 -1.12 -24.78
CA ASN A 385 7.94 -1.31 -26.14
C ASN A 385 7.40 -0.02 -26.78
N SER A 386 7.39 1.11 -26.05
CA SER A 386 6.93 2.39 -26.58
C SER A 386 8.09 3.18 -27.19
N PRO A 387 8.10 3.48 -28.51
CA PRO A 387 9.20 4.23 -29.15
C PRO A 387 9.42 5.63 -28.56
N GLU A 388 8.38 6.24 -28.01
CA GLU A 388 8.44 7.55 -27.35
C GLU A 388 9.15 7.50 -25.98
N PHE A 389 9.03 6.40 -25.25
CA PHE A 389 9.47 6.31 -23.85
C PHE A 389 10.67 5.40 -23.61
N ASN A 390 11.00 4.49 -24.53
CA ASN A 390 12.06 3.50 -24.34
C ASN A 390 13.46 4.11 -24.08
N ARG A 391 13.68 5.37 -24.48
CA ARG A 391 14.92 6.13 -24.21
C ARG A 391 14.90 6.93 -22.92
N THR A 392 13.79 6.94 -22.18
CA THR A 392 13.65 7.65 -20.90
C THR A 392 13.82 6.71 -19.69
N VAL A 393 14.07 5.42 -19.96
CA VAL A 393 14.13 4.38 -18.92
C VAL A 393 15.46 4.40 -18.21
N VAL A 394 15.42 4.61 -16.90
CA VAL A 394 16.51 4.31 -15.98
C VAL A 394 16.22 2.95 -15.36
N ASN A 395 17.04 1.94 -15.67
CA ASN A 395 16.85 0.57 -15.18
C ASN A 395 17.26 0.39 -13.70
N HIS A 396 16.59 1.14 -12.82
CA HIS A 396 16.73 1.14 -11.38
C HIS A 396 15.48 1.80 -10.79
N ASP A 397 14.83 1.18 -9.80
CA ASP A 397 13.58 1.67 -9.18
C ASP A 397 13.80 2.55 -7.94
N LEU A 398 15.05 2.76 -7.55
CA LEU A 398 15.47 3.50 -6.34
C LEU A 398 15.01 2.85 -5.04
N HIS A 399 14.79 1.53 -5.04
CA HIS A 399 14.44 0.75 -3.85
C HIS A 399 15.59 -0.16 -3.41
N TYR A 400 15.85 -0.18 -2.11
CA TYR A 400 16.67 -1.20 -1.48
C TYR A 400 15.81 -2.42 -1.19
N SER A 401 16.27 -3.58 -1.67
CA SER A 401 15.65 -4.86 -1.34
C SER A 401 16.71 -5.92 -1.09
N LYS A 402 16.52 -6.70 -0.04
CA LYS A 402 17.41 -7.81 0.33
C LYS A 402 16.86 -9.12 -0.24
N TRP A 403 17.71 -9.85 -0.96
CA TRP A 403 17.34 -11.13 -1.57
C TRP A 403 18.22 -12.25 -1.01
N ASP A 404 17.61 -13.37 -0.66
CA ASP A 404 18.34 -14.61 -0.39
C ASP A 404 18.45 -15.44 -1.67
N SER A 405 19.64 -15.96 -1.91
CA SER A 405 19.94 -16.98 -2.93
C SER A 405 18.95 -18.15 -2.95
N SER A 406 18.36 -18.51 -1.80
CA SER A 406 17.38 -19.60 -1.67
C SER A 406 15.95 -19.19 -2.08
N SER A 407 15.53 -17.94 -1.81
CA SER A 407 14.20 -17.42 -2.12
C SER A 407 14.21 -16.62 -3.44
N LYS A 408 13.87 -17.29 -4.54
CA LYS A 408 13.71 -16.62 -5.85
C LYS A 408 12.37 -15.89 -6.04
N LYS A 409 11.51 -15.86 -5.01
CA LYS A 409 10.11 -15.42 -5.17
C LYS A 409 9.92 -13.97 -4.71
N GLU A 410 10.37 -13.65 -3.50
CA GLU A 410 10.15 -12.36 -2.84
C GLU A 410 11.38 -11.94 -2.03
N PRO A 411 11.62 -10.62 -1.87
CA PRO A 411 12.67 -10.12 -1.00
C PRO A 411 12.37 -10.41 0.47
N LEU A 412 13.46 -10.57 1.24
CA LEU A 412 13.45 -10.76 2.68
C LEU A 412 12.94 -9.50 3.40
N LEU A 413 12.48 -9.69 4.64
CA LEU A 413 12.17 -8.57 5.52
C LEU A 413 13.45 -7.83 5.90
N LEU A 414 13.38 -6.49 5.91
CA LEU A 414 14.48 -5.63 6.35
C LEU A 414 14.36 -5.40 7.86
N THR A 415 15.48 -5.53 8.57
CA THR A 415 15.58 -5.36 10.02
C THR A 415 16.71 -4.39 10.38
N LEU A 416 16.94 -4.16 11.67
CA LEU A 416 18.06 -3.34 12.16
C LEU A 416 19.43 -3.79 11.64
N ASP A 417 19.62 -5.09 11.38
CA ASP A 417 20.88 -5.63 10.84
C ASP A 417 21.20 -5.13 9.42
N ASP A 418 20.19 -4.59 8.72
CA ASP A 418 20.32 -4.15 7.33
C ASP A 418 20.55 -2.64 7.20
N VAL A 419 20.48 -1.87 8.30
CA VAL A 419 20.55 -0.40 8.30
C VAL A 419 21.81 0.11 7.61
N GLU A 420 22.97 -0.47 7.90
CA GLU A 420 24.23 -0.04 7.30
C GLU A 420 24.19 -0.22 5.78
N ASN A 421 23.74 -1.39 5.30
CA ASN A 421 23.64 -1.66 3.86
C ASN A 421 22.61 -0.76 3.17
N MET A 422 21.46 -0.52 3.82
CA MET A 422 20.41 0.38 3.33
C MET A 422 20.94 1.80 3.17
N THR A 423 21.56 2.35 4.22
CA THR A 423 22.08 3.73 4.23
C THR A 423 23.30 3.91 3.32
N GLN A 424 24.10 2.88 3.09
CA GLN A 424 25.22 2.90 2.14
C GLN A 424 24.77 2.80 0.68
N SER A 425 23.62 2.19 0.41
CA SER A 425 23.13 1.99 -0.97
C SER A 425 22.85 3.29 -1.73
N GLY A 426 22.50 4.37 -1.02
CA GLY A 426 22.19 5.68 -1.61
C GLY A 426 20.89 5.70 -2.42
N VAL A 427 19.97 4.78 -2.18
CA VAL A 427 18.65 4.75 -2.84
C VAL A 427 17.61 5.51 -2.02
N ALA A 428 16.43 5.79 -2.59
CA ALA A 428 15.43 6.66 -1.97
C ALA A 428 14.51 5.92 -0.99
N PHE A 429 14.25 4.62 -1.21
CA PHE A 429 13.29 3.85 -0.44
C PHE A 429 13.83 2.46 -0.08
N GLY A 430 13.34 1.86 0.99
CA GLY A 430 13.47 0.44 1.30
C GLY A 430 12.11 -0.24 1.18
N THR A 431 12.10 -1.55 0.93
CA THR A 431 10.87 -2.34 0.83
C THR A 431 10.89 -3.55 1.75
N ARG A 432 9.72 -4.13 2.01
CA ARG A 432 9.52 -5.32 2.86
C ARG A 432 9.79 -5.07 4.34
N PHE A 433 9.44 -3.89 4.85
CA PHE A 433 9.39 -3.67 6.30
C PHE A 433 8.19 -4.39 6.92
N SER A 434 8.41 -5.02 8.08
CA SER A 434 7.31 -5.54 8.89
C SER A 434 6.53 -4.38 9.53
N MET A 435 5.27 -4.63 9.86
CA MET A 435 4.49 -3.71 10.69
C MET A 435 5.18 -3.53 12.04
N ASP A 436 5.30 -2.28 12.48
CA ASP A 436 5.87 -1.86 13.78
C ASP A 436 7.27 -2.40 14.08
N ASP A 437 8.06 -2.69 13.04
CA ASP A 437 9.44 -3.12 13.21
C ASP A 437 10.31 -1.99 13.82
N PRO A 438 11.17 -2.27 14.82
CA PRO A 438 12.07 -1.29 15.41
C PRO A 438 12.96 -0.54 14.40
N VAL A 439 13.26 -1.16 13.25
CA VAL A 439 14.02 -0.50 12.18
C VAL A 439 13.33 0.77 11.66
N LEU A 440 11.98 0.83 11.68
CA LEU A 440 11.24 2.01 11.24
C LEU A 440 11.48 3.19 12.19
N ASN A 441 11.58 2.94 13.49
CA ASN A 441 11.88 3.97 14.48
C ASN A 441 13.32 4.48 14.30
N HIS A 442 14.25 3.55 14.05
CA HIS A 442 15.62 3.90 13.74
C HIS A 442 15.74 4.78 12.47
N ILE A 443 14.99 4.45 11.40
CA ILE A 443 14.93 5.28 10.19
C ILE A 443 14.36 6.67 10.51
N ASP A 444 13.27 6.73 11.29
CA ASP A 444 12.65 8.01 11.66
C ASP A 444 13.61 8.92 12.43
N GLU A 445 14.32 8.38 13.41
CA GLU A 445 15.22 9.13 14.29
C GLU A 445 16.54 9.51 13.59
N GLU A 446 17.20 8.53 12.97
CA GLU A 446 18.59 8.68 12.51
C GLU A 446 18.71 9.12 11.04
N ILE A 447 17.69 8.86 10.22
CA ILE A 447 17.72 9.19 8.79
C ILE A 447 16.79 10.36 8.47
N LEU A 448 15.55 10.31 8.96
CA LEU A 448 14.54 11.32 8.65
C LEU A 448 14.51 12.46 9.67
N HIS A 449 15.16 12.29 10.82
CA HIS A 449 15.19 13.24 11.93
C HIS A 449 13.80 13.73 12.35
N ARG A 450 12.83 12.81 12.36
CA ARG A 450 11.43 13.11 12.62
C ARG A 450 10.95 12.48 13.92
N GLN A 451 10.01 13.15 14.56
CA GLN A 451 9.30 12.59 15.72
C GLN A 451 8.14 11.68 15.26
N PRO A 452 7.72 10.73 16.10
CA PRO A 452 6.51 9.96 15.83
C PRO A 452 5.31 10.86 15.54
N GLU A 453 4.44 10.44 14.62
CA GLU A 453 3.23 11.18 14.21
C GLU A 453 3.44 12.58 13.58
N GLU A 454 4.70 12.99 13.38
CA GLU A 454 5.04 14.26 12.75
C GLU A 454 5.66 14.07 11.36
N PRO A 455 5.47 15.04 10.43
CA PRO A 455 6.19 15.03 9.17
C PRO A 455 7.71 15.08 9.37
N ALA A 456 8.46 14.53 8.42
CA ALA A 456 9.90 14.77 8.39
C ALA A 456 10.19 16.28 8.24
N PRO A 457 11.05 16.88 9.10
CA PRO A 457 11.35 18.29 9.01
C PRO A 457 12.11 18.62 7.71
N GLY A 458 11.72 19.73 7.08
CA GLY A 458 12.33 20.24 5.86
C GLY A 458 12.47 21.77 5.89
N GLY A 459 12.92 22.36 4.80
CA GLY A 459 13.10 23.81 4.67
C GLY A 459 11.80 24.61 4.78
N TRP A 460 10.66 23.97 4.50
CA TRP A 460 9.33 24.54 4.68
C TRP A 460 8.85 24.54 6.15
N CYS A 461 9.55 23.89 7.08
CA CYS A 461 9.21 23.86 8.49
C CYS A 461 9.91 25.02 9.22
N ILE A 462 9.15 26.05 9.62
CA ILE A 462 9.68 27.30 10.21
C ILE A 462 9.26 27.51 11.67
N GLY A 463 8.70 26.50 12.33
CA GLY A 463 8.42 26.51 13.77
C GLY A 463 9.69 26.73 14.59
N VAL A 464 9.57 27.45 15.71
CA VAL A 464 10.70 27.79 16.61
C VAL A 464 10.36 27.42 18.05
N GLY A 465 11.35 26.96 18.81
CA GLY A 465 11.23 26.61 20.23
C GLY A 465 10.89 25.14 20.46
N ASP A 466 10.24 24.84 21.58
CA ASP A 466 9.86 23.47 21.99
C ASP A 466 8.64 22.91 21.23
N VAL A 467 8.15 23.62 20.21
CA VAL A 467 7.02 23.22 19.37
C VAL A 467 7.53 22.50 18.14
N SER A 468 6.81 21.46 17.67
CA SER A 468 7.12 20.74 16.43
C SER A 468 7.59 21.67 15.30
N PRO A 469 8.76 21.42 14.67
CA PRO A 469 9.29 22.29 13.63
C PRO A 469 8.30 22.56 12.49
N CYS A 470 7.46 21.59 12.17
CA CYS A 470 6.50 21.65 11.05
C CYS A 470 5.11 22.14 11.45
N SER A 471 4.94 22.65 12.67
CA SER A 471 3.70 23.28 13.14
C SER A 471 3.37 24.60 12.42
N VAL A 472 4.39 25.28 11.91
CA VAL A 472 4.26 26.51 11.11
C VAL A 472 4.80 26.25 9.72
N SER A 473 3.94 26.39 8.71
CA SER A 473 4.29 26.22 7.31
C SER A 473 4.94 27.48 6.74
N GLY A 474 6.16 27.33 6.20
CA GLY A 474 6.89 28.34 5.45
C GLY A 474 6.77 28.15 3.94
N ASN A 475 7.77 28.65 3.20
CA ASN A 475 7.79 28.54 1.75
C ASN A 475 8.10 27.08 1.32
N PRO A 476 7.21 26.42 0.57
CA PRO A 476 7.41 25.05 0.10
C PRO A 476 8.58 24.90 -0.90
N ASP A 477 9.12 25.98 -1.46
CA ASP A 477 10.22 25.95 -2.44
C ASP A 477 11.60 25.94 -1.79
N VAL A 478 11.67 26.23 -0.49
CA VAL A 478 12.92 26.22 0.27
C VAL A 478 13.19 24.80 0.73
N LEU A 479 14.24 24.20 0.16
CA LEU A 479 14.73 22.88 0.54
C LEU A 479 15.98 22.98 1.42
N ARG A 480 16.12 22.05 2.37
CA ARG A 480 17.30 21.84 3.21
C ARG A 480 17.80 20.40 3.04
N PRO A 481 18.46 20.07 1.91
CA PRO A 481 19.01 18.73 1.71
C PRO A 481 20.07 18.41 2.77
N GLY A 482 20.04 17.19 3.27
CA GLY A 482 21.00 16.61 4.19
C GLY A 482 22.07 15.74 3.49
N PRO A 483 22.84 14.96 4.27
CA PRO A 483 23.92 14.12 3.73
C PRO A 483 23.44 13.03 2.78
N ALA A 484 22.18 12.57 2.91
CA ALA A 484 21.63 11.50 2.08
C ALA A 484 21.41 11.96 0.62
N ALA A 485 21.13 13.25 0.37
CA ALA A 485 21.08 13.81 -0.98
C ALA A 485 22.37 13.55 -1.77
N MET A 486 23.54 13.66 -1.14
CA MET A 486 24.83 13.43 -1.81
C MET A 486 24.97 11.97 -2.27
N LYS A 487 24.53 11.01 -1.45
CA LYS A 487 24.56 9.59 -1.81
C LYS A 487 23.60 9.28 -2.95
N LEU A 488 22.38 9.82 -2.89
CA LEU A 488 21.38 9.68 -3.94
C LEU A 488 21.84 10.32 -5.26
N ALA A 489 22.39 11.52 -5.21
CA ALA A 489 22.97 12.20 -6.38
C ALA A 489 24.10 11.39 -7.00
N LYS A 490 25.00 10.83 -6.18
CA LYS A 490 26.08 9.95 -6.66
C LYS A 490 25.54 8.69 -7.35
N LEU A 491 24.54 8.04 -6.77
CA LEU A 491 23.89 6.86 -7.37
C LEU A 491 23.25 7.22 -8.71
N LEU A 492 22.48 8.31 -8.78
CA LEU A 492 21.84 8.75 -10.02
C LEU A 492 22.86 9.15 -11.08
N ALA A 493 23.91 9.89 -10.72
CA ALA A 493 24.99 10.24 -11.64
C ALA A 493 25.64 8.98 -12.26
N GLN A 494 25.85 7.93 -11.46
CA GLN A 494 26.37 6.65 -11.96
C GLN A 494 25.40 5.97 -12.92
N ARG A 495 24.10 5.95 -12.60
CA ARG A 495 23.07 5.29 -13.43
C ARG A 495 22.79 6.04 -14.73
N LEU A 496 22.94 7.35 -14.73
CA LEU A 496 22.71 8.22 -15.89
C LEU A 496 23.96 8.39 -16.78
N THR A 497 25.10 7.78 -16.42
CA THR A 497 26.24 7.72 -17.35
C THR A 497 25.85 7.04 -18.65
N TYR A 498 26.35 7.55 -19.79
CA TYR A 498 26.05 7.02 -21.13
C TYR A 498 26.16 5.49 -21.20
N ARG A 499 27.23 4.93 -20.64
CA ARG A 499 27.46 3.47 -20.63
C ARG A 499 26.36 2.72 -19.89
N ASN A 500 25.97 3.17 -18.70
CA ASN A 500 24.99 2.45 -17.89
C ASN A 500 23.57 2.65 -18.39
N PHE A 501 23.23 3.88 -18.81
CA PHE A 501 21.90 4.22 -19.29
C PHE A 501 21.53 3.40 -20.54
N TYR A 502 22.39 3.35 -21.56
CA TYR A 502 22.08 2.65 -22.81
C TYR A 502 22.31 1.13 -22.74
N SER A 503 23.29 0.65 -21.97
CA SER A 503 23.55 -0.81 -21.88
C SER A 503 22.48 -1.57 -21.09
N GLN A 504 21.74 -0.89 -20.22
CA GLN A 504 20.72 -1.50 -19.37
C GLN A 504 19.29 -1.36 -19.94
N GLN A 505 19.09 -0.61 -21.03
CA GLN A 505 17.78 -0.41 -21.67
C GLN A 505 17.20 -1.67 -22.35
N PHE A 506 18.05 -2.59 -22.82
CA PHE A 506 17.59 -3.72 -23.67
C PHE A 506 17.84 -5.13 -23.09
N ASN A 507 18.45 -5.22 -21.91
CA ASN A 507 18.77 -6.49 -21.25
C ASN A 507 17.66 -6.95 -20.29
#